data_AF-A0A346R2I1-F1
#
_entry.id   AF-A0A346R2I1-F1
#
_cell.length_a   1.000
_cell.length_b   1.000
_cell.length_c   1.000
_cell.angle_alpha   90.00
_cell.angle_beta   90.00
_cell.angle_gamma   90.00
#
_symmetry.space_group_name_H-M   'P 1'
#
loop_
_entity.id
_entity.type
_entity.pdbx_description
1 polymer ?
#
loop_
_entity_poly.entity_id
_entity_poly.type
_entity_poly.pdbx_seq_one_letter_code
_entity_poly.pdbx_strand_id
1 'polypeptide(L)'
;MGKISVREEAAGTPGFVEIAIAGPASGVAGVTIKQRHGDKPFLGQDGWQGQPAVLAPVRVTEGERETVLLYGPAVTQNLVLDQDVTVQLPDGTSERHFWPHIADALGGATVDLGIPRAASPVTGSGSGPNRPPVGPGPPVGDPPIDPPLTLPVEPRPRKHLWLGLLLAGLLLLAAGITAYFLRDRLWPRSSRP
;
A
#
# COMPACT_ATOMS: atom_id res chain seq x y z
N MET A 1 -22.61 8.94 17.61
CA MET A 1 -22.32 8.54 16.23
C MET A 1 -21.03 9.24 15.82
N GLY A 2 -20.10 8.52 15.20
CA GLY A 2 -18.87 9.12 14.67
C GLY A 2 -19.18 10.16 13.59
N LYS A 3 -18.30 11.15 13.44
CA LYS A 3 -18.37 12.13 12.34
C LYS A 3 -17.89 11.53 11.03
N ILE A 4 -17.21 10.39 11.05
CA ILE A 4 -16.71 9.70 9.86
C ILE A 4 -17.31 8.30 9.83
N SER A 5 -17.66 7.82 8.65
CA SER A 5 -18.05 6.43 8.41
C SER A 5 -17.40 5.93 7.13
N VAL A 6 -16.99 4.66 7.12
CA VAL A 6 -16.33 4.02 5.98
C VAL A 6 -17.17 2.81 5.58
N ARG A 7 -17.59 2.74 4.31
CA ARG A 7 -18.52 1.72 3.80
C ARG A 7 -18.26 1.43 2.32
N GLU A 8 -18.71 0.27 1.84
CA GLU A 8 -18.68 -0.06 0.41
C GLU A 8 -19.63 0.85 -0.40
N GLU A 9 -19.28 1.16 -1.65
CA GLU A 9 -20.16 1.96 -2.52
C GLU A 9 -21.47 1.21 -2.81
N ALA A 10 -22.60 1.83 -2.48
CA ALA A 10 -23.92 1.20 -2.64
C ALA A 10 -24.37 1.06 -4.11
N ALA A 11 -23.76 1.81 -5.03
CA ALA A 11 -24.13 1.85 -6.44
C ALA A 11 -23.72 0.58 -7.23
N GLY A 12 -23.08 -0.39 -6.57
CA GLY A 12 -22.79 -1.71 -7.15
C GLY A 12 -21.56 -1.74 -8.06
N THR A 13 -20.73 -0.69 -8.07
CA THR A 13 -19.42 -0.73 -8.72
C THR A 13 -18.42 -1.36 -7.74
N PRO A 14 -17.89 -2.55 -8.01
CA PRO A 14 -16.95 -3.19 -7.11
C PRO A 14 -15.62 -2.43 -7.07
N GLY A 15 -14.87 -2.57 -5.97
CA GLY A 15 -13.58 -1.93 -5.78
C GLY A 15 -13.63 -0.47 -5.29
N PHE A 16 -14.82 0.05 -4.99
CA PHE A 16 -15.00 1.42 -4.49
C PHE A 16 -15.42 1.45 -3.02
N VAL A 17 -14.91 2.47 -2.31
CA VAL A 17 -15.23 2.73 -0.91
C VAL A 17 -15.71 4.17 -0.74
N GLU A 18 -16.74 4.34 0.07
CA GLU A 18 -17.26 5.62 0.50
C GLU A 18 -16.73 5.96 1.90
N ILE A 19 -16.16 7.15 2.04
CA ILE A 19 -15.89 7.79 3.33
C ILE A 19 -16.90 8.92 3.48
N ALA A 20 -17.91 8.71 4.32
CA ALA A 20 -18.96 9.67 4.58
C ALA A 20 -18.66 10.47 5.85
N ILE A 21 -18.71 11.79 5.72
CA ILE A 21 -18.46 12.77 6.77
C ILE A 21 -19.78 13.40 7.18
N ALA A 22 -20.09 13.44 8.47
CA ALA A 22 -21.31 14.05 8.98
C ALA A 22 -21.31 15.58 8.79
N GLY A 23 -22.35 16.09 8.15
CA GLY A 23 -22.54 17.50 7.82
C GLY A 23 -21.89 17.95 6.50
N PRO A 24 -22.10 19.22 6.14
CA PRO A 24 -21.45 19.82 4.99
C PRO A 24 -19.95 20.00 5.26
N ALA A 25 -19.12 19.41 4.41
CA ALA A 25 -17.68 19.48 4.48
C ALA A 25 -17.13 20.11 3.18
N SER A 26 -17.62 21.32 2.88
CA SER A 26 -17.27 22.01 1.64
C SER A 26 -15.78 22.25 1.53
N GLY A 27 -15.22 21.88 0.37
CA GLY A 27 -13.80 22.04 0.10
C GLY A 27 -12.89 20.96 0.72
N VAL A 28 -13.45 19.85 1.23
CA VAL A 28 -12.62 18.69 1.59
C VAL A 28 -12.04 18.07 0.31
N ALA A 29 -10.76 18.33 0.08
CA ALA A 29 -10.01 17.84 -1.07
C ALA A 29 -9.57 16.37 -0.93
N GLY A 30 -9.70 15.78 0.26
CA GLY A 30 -9.23 14.43 0.53
C GLY A 30 -9.05 14.13 2.02
N VAL A 31 -8.60 12.91 2.30
CA VAL A 31 -8.30 12.45 3.66
C VAL A 31 -6.92 11.82 3.74
N THR A 32 -6.35 11.80 4.94
CA THR A 32 -5.18 10.98 5.23
C THR A 32 -5.64 9.66 5.83
N ILE A 33 -5.18 8.53 5.28
CA ILE A 33 -5.43 7.20 5.83
C ILE A 33 -4.14 6.66 6.44
N LYS A 34 -4.20 6.28 7.72
CA LYS A 34 -3.05 5.79 8.47
C LYS A 34 -3.31 4.38 9.01
N GLN A 35 -2.43 3.42 8.71
CA GLN A 35 -2.42 2.13 9.39
C GLN A 35 -1.72 2.22 10.75
N ARG A 36 -2.22 1.44 11.69
CA ARG A 36 -1.74 1.46 13.07
C ARG A 36 -0.36 0.80 13.25
N HIS A 37 -0.06 -0.25 12.49
CA HIS A 37 1.08 -1.13 12.72
C HIS A 37 1.87 -1.40 11.43
N GLY A 38 2.72 -0.47 11.03
CA GLY A 38 3.63 -0.68 9.90
C GLY A 38 4.73 0.37 9.82
N ASP A 39 5.88 -0.03 9.26
CA ASP A 39 7.03 0.85 8.98
C ASP A 39 6.69 2.01 8.02
N LYS A 40 5.64 1.81 7.22
CA LYS A 40 5.08 2.80 6.28
C LYS A 40 3.62 3.07 6.64
N PRO A 41 3.35 3.96 7.61
CA PRO A 41 2.03 4.02 8.22
C PRO A 41 0.98 4.75 7.40
N PHE A 42 1.33 5.47 6.34
CA PHE A 42 0.38 6.30 5.59
C PHE A 42 0.12 5.71 4.21
N LEU A 43 -1.14 5.73 3.78
CA LEU A 43 -1.52 5.32 2.45
C LEU A 43 -1.43 6.51 1.49
N GLY A 44 -0.65 6.36 0.42
CA GLY A 44 -0.55 7.28 -0.72
C GLY A 44 -1.19 6.71 -1.98
N GLN A 45 -1.11 7.45 -3.09
CA GLN A 45 -1.69 7.04 -4.38
C GLN A 45 -1.13 5.70 -4.90
N ASP A 46 0.16 5.46 -4.65
CA ASP A 46 0.88 4.25 -5.07
C ASP A 46 1.04 3.22 -3.94
N GLY A 47 0.23 3.32 -2.88
CA GLY A 47 0.26 2.42 -1.73
C GLY A 47 0.97 2.99 -0.50
N TRP A 48 1.52 2.12 0.35
CA TRP A 48 2.04 2.52 1.66
C TRP A 48 3.35 3.32 1.57
N GLN A 49 3.40 4.42 2.31
CA GLN A 49 4.53 5.34 2.41
C GLN A 49 4.83 5.77 3.86
N GLY A 50 6.07 6.24 4.08
CA GLY A 50 6.56 6.63 5.41
C GLY A 50 6.08 8.02 5.88
N GLN A 51 5.63 8.87 4.96
CA GLN A 51 5.22 10.25 5.23
C GLN A 51 3.71 10.42 5.05
N PRO A 52 3.06 11.37 5.74
CA PRO A 52 1.65 11.68 5.53
C PRO A 52 1.32 11.95 4.06
N ALA A 53 0.24 11.35 3.57
CA ALA A 53 -0.32 11.60 2.24
C ALA A 53 -1.80 11.94 2.37
N VAL A 54 -2.21 12.99 1.66
CA VAL A 54 -3.63 13.27 1.42
C VAL A 54 -4.04 12.54 0.16
N LEU A 55 -5.02 11.67 0.29
CA LEU A 55 -5.62 10.94 -0.83
C LEU A 55 -6.75 11.79 -1.41
N ALA A 56 -6.65 12.08 -2.71
CA ALA A 56 -7.72 12.73 -3.44
C ALA A 56 -8.83 11.70 -3.76
N PRO A 57 -10.11 12.01 -3.50
CA PRO A 57 -11.22 11.15 -3.88
C PRO A 57 -11.46 11.24 -5.39
N VAL A 58 -12.00 10.15 -5.95
CA VAL A 58 -12.45 10.10 -7.35
C VAL A 58 -13.69 10.97 -7.54
N ARG A 59 -14.56 11.01 -6.54
CA ARG A 59 -15.79 11.81 -6.55
C ARG A 59 -16.07 12.35 -5.16
N VAL A 60 -16.52 13.60 -5.10
CA VAL A 60 -17.05 14.24 -3.89
C VAL A 60 -18.51 14.54 -4.12
N THR A 61 -19.36 14.07 -3.21
CA THR A 61 -20.79 14.41 -3.20
C THR A 61 -21.08 15.18 -1.93
N GLU A 62 -21.30 16.49 -2.05
CA GLU A 62 -21.67 17.33 -0.93
C GLU A 62 -23.19 17.27 -0.71
N GLY A 63 -23.60 17.02 0.52
CA GLY A 63 -25.01 17.03 0.94
C GLY A 63 -25.19 17.79 2.25
N GLU A 64 -26.43 18.17 2.55
CA GLU A 64 -26.74 18.93 3.77
C GLU A 64 -26.46 18.15 5.06
N ARG A 65 -26.57 16.81 4.99
CA ARG A 65 -26.42 15.92 6.15
C ARG A 65 -25.11 15.14 6.17
N GLU A 66 -24.54 14.87 5.01
CA GLU A 66 -23.26 14.20 4.88
C GLU A 66 -22.54 14.63 3.60
N THR A 67 -21.22 14.62 3.66
CA THR A 67 -20.34 14.74 2.49
C THR A 67 -19.69 13.40 2.24
N VAL A 68 -19.89 12.84 1.05
CA VAL A 68 -19.40 11.50 0.68
C VAL A 68 -18.20 11.62 -0.23
N LEU A 69 -17.07 11.07 0.21
CA LEU A 69 -15.84 10.97 -0.55
C LEU A 69 -15.70 9.55 -1.10
N LEU A 70 -15.68 9.42 -2.42
CA LEU A 70 -15.54 8.13 -3.10
C LEU A 70 -14.08 7.88 -3.46
N TYR A 71 -13.53 6.75 -3.03
CA TYR A 71 -12.20 6.29 -3.41
C TYR A 71 -12.29 5.02 -4.24
N GLY A 72 -11.47 4.95 -5.29
CA GLY A 72 -11.49 3.85 -6.25
C GLY A 72 -10.54 2.70 -5.92
N PRO A 73 -10.40 1.76 -6.87
CA PRO A 73 -9.60 0.54 -6.72
C PRO A 73 -8.16 0.76 -6.29
N ALA A 74 -7.54 1.86 -6.73
CA ALA A 74 -6.16 2.20 -6.35
C ALA A 74 -5.96 2.31 -4.83
N VAL A 75 -7.00 2.73 -4.09
CA VAL A 75 -6.96 2.80 -2.62
C VAL A 75 -7.36 1.46 -2.00
N THR A 76 -8.44 0.86 -2.50
CA THR A 76 -9.02 -0.36 -1.91
C THR A 76 -8.13 -1.59 -2.10
N GLN A 77 -7.34 -1.69 -3.18
CA GLN A 77 -6.40 -2.79 -3.41
C GLN A 77 -5.21 -2.81 -2.45
N ASN A 78 -4.90 -1.65 -1.84
CA ASN A 78 -3.76 -1.50 -0.94
C ASN A 78 -4.13 -1.75 0.53
N LEU A 79 -5.42 -1.90 0.81
CA LEU A 79 -5.99 -2.11 2.14
C LEU A 79 -6.61 -3.49 2.23
N VAL A 80 -6.22 -4.23 3.27
CA VAL A 80 -6.77 -5.56 3.52
C VAL A 80 -8.07 -5.42 4.31
N LEU A 81 -9.00 -6.36 4.11
CA LEU A 81 -10.19 -6.48 4.95
C LEU A 81 -9.84 -6.47 6.45
N ASP A 82 -10.69 -5.82 7.26
CA ASP A 82 -10.56 -5.72 8.71
C ASP A 82 -9.27 -5.04 9.19
N GLN A 83 -8.60 -4.30 8.30
CA GLN A 83 -7.45 -3.50 8.69
C GLN A 83 -7.88 -2.31 9.56
N ASP A 84 -7.29 -2.18 10.74
CA ASP A 84 -7.47 -1.05 11.67
C ASP A 84 -6.76 0.19 11.11
N VAL A 85 -7.56 1.13 10.60
CA VAL A 85 -7.09 2.39 10.02
C VAL A 85 -7.65 3.59 10.75
N THR A 86 -6.83 4.64 10.79
CA THR A 86 -7.25 5.96 11.22
C THR A 86 -7.47 6.83 10.00
N VAL A 87 -8.67 7.38 9.85
CA VAL A 87 -9.00 8.36 8.83
C VAL A 87 -8.89 9.74 9.47
N GLN A 88 -8.15 10.64 8.83
CA GLN A 88 -7.95 12.01 9.28
C GLN A 88 -8.39 13.00 8.21
N LEU A 89 -9.24 13.94 8.61
CA LEU A 89 -9.74 15.04 7.79
C LEU A 89 -8.76 16.23 7.80
N PRO A 90 -8.86 17.14 6.81
CA PRO A 90 -8.01 18.33 6.75
C PRO A 90 -8.17 19.29 7.93
N ASP A 91 -9.33 19.28 8.61
CA ASP A 91 -9.62 20.07 9.80
C ASP A 91 -8.96 19.52 11.09
N GLY A 92 -8.24 18.39 10.97
CA GLY A 92 -7.59 17.69 12.08
C GLY A 92 -8.48 16.66 12.79
N THR A 93 -9.76 16.55 12.43
CA THR A 93 -10.66 15.52 12.95
C THR A 93 -10.13 14.14 12.54
N SER A 94 -10.08 13.20 13.49
CA SER A 94 -9.54 11.87 13.25
C SER A 94 -10.37 10.79 13.95
N GLU A 95 -10.74 9.75 13.21
CA GLU A 95 -11.53 8.62 13.72
C GLU A 95 -10.95 7.28 13.26
N ARG A 96 -11.19 6.23 14.06
CA ARG A 96 -10.72 4.87 13.78
C ARG A 96 -11.83 4.04 13.16
N HIS A 97 -11.47 3.28 12.14
CA HIS A 97 -12.37 2.41 11.40
C HIS A 97 -11.68 1.10 11.06
N PHE A 98 -12.46 0.03 11.01
CA PHE A 98 -12.05 -1.18 10.31
C PHE A 98 -12.37 -1.03 8.84
N TRP A 99 -11.43 -1.43 7.99
CA TRP A 99 -11.63 -1.39 6.55
C TRP A 99 -12.73 -2.38 6.15
N PRO A 100 -13.79 -1.92 5.43
CA PRO A 100 -14.90 -2.78 5.05
C PRO A 100 -14.49 -3.83 4.03
N HIS A 101 -15.34 -4.85 3.87
CA HIS A 101 -15.23 -5.78 2.76
C HIS A 101 -15.66 -5.10 1.47
N ILE A 102 -14.71 -4.93 0.55
CA ILE A 102 -14.94 -4.35 -0.77
C ILE A 102 -14.83 -5.47 -1.80
N ALA A 103 -15.91 -5.76 -2.51
CA ALA A 103 -15.90 -6.74 -3.59
C ALA A 103 -14.86 -6.35 -4.65
N ASP A 104 -14.12 -7.33 -5.17
CA ASP A 104 -13.09 -7.20 -6.22
C ASP A 104 -11.93 -6.22 -5.94
N ALA A 105 -11.72 -5.77 -4.69
CA ALA A 105 -10.53 -4.98 -4.33
C ALA A 105 -9.20 -5.70 -4.63
N LEU A 106 -9.23 -7.05 -4.68
CA LEU A 106 -8.08 -7.89 -5.05
C LEU A 106 -8.01 -8.22 -6.55
N GLY A 107 -8.96 -7.76 -7.37
CA GLY A 107 -9.09 -8.11 -8.78
C GLY A 107 -8.29 -7.25 -9.77
N GLY A 108 -7.60 -6.20 -9.30
CA GLY A 108 -6.84 -5.27 -10.15
C GLY A 108 -5.40 -5.67 -10.44
N ALA A 109 -4.86 -6.70 -9.79
CA ALA A 109 -3.52 -7.22 -10.06
C ALA A 109 -3.49 -8.14 -11.28
N THR A 110 -4.03 -7.70 -12.42
CA THR A 110 -3.32 -8.00 -13.67
C THR A 110 -2.04 -7.18 -13.61
N VAL A 111 -1.00 -7.78 -13.02
CA VAL A 111 0.37 -7.45 -13.37
C VAL A 111 0.39 -7.48 -14.89
N ASP A 112 0.58 -6.32 -15.50
CA ASP A 112 0.99 -6.20 -16.89
C ASP A 112 2.40 -6.79 -16.96
N LEU A 113 2.48 -8.12 -16.90
CA LEU A 113 3.63 -8.87 -17.34
C LEU A 113 3.72 -8.45 -18.80
N GLY A 114 4.68 -7.60 -19.15
CA GLY A 114 4.85 -6.95 -20.46
C GLY A 114 4.90 -7.94 -21.63
N ILE A 115 3.78 -8.58 -21.88
CA ILE A 115 3.48 -9.43 -23.01
C ILE A 115 2.94 -8.41 -24.02
N PRO A 116 3.67 -8.11 -25.10
CA PRO A 116 3.20 -7.17 -26.09
C PRO A 116 1.82 -7.62 -26.57
N ARG A 117 0.82 -6.79 -26.26
CA ARG A 117 -0.56 -7.00 -26.68
C ARG A 117 -0.57 -7.00 -28.20
N ALA A 118 -0.70 -8.20 -28.80
CA ALA A 118 -0.86 -8.33 -30.24
C ALA A 118 -2.05 -7.47 -30.66
N ALA A 119 -1.83 -6.55 -31.58
CA ALA A 119 -2.86 -5.67 -32.10
C ALA A 119 -4.02 -6.50 -32.65
N SER A 120 -5.22 -6.30 -32.11
CA SER A 120 -6.43 -6.85 -32.70
C SER A 120 -6.64 -6.24 -34.09
N PRO A 121 -7.06 -7.02 -35.10
CA PRO A 121 -7.24 -6.53 -36.46
C PRO A 121 -8.44 -5.58 -36.53
N VAL A 122 -8.18 -4.36 -36.99
CA VAL A 122 -9.23 -3.39 -37.35
C VAL A 122 -9.91 -3.89 -38.63
N THR A 123 -11.10 -4.48 -38.49
CA THR A 123 -12.05 -4.61 -39.59
C THR A 123 -12.90 -3.36 -39.67
N GLY A 124 -12.66 -2.52 -40.68
CA GLY A 124 -13.41 -1.28 -40.90
C GLY A 124 -13.33 -0.84 -42.35
N SER A 125 -14.30 -1.30 -43.12
CA SER A 125 -14.75 -0.94 -44.48
C SER A 125 -14.30 0.42 -45.04
N GLY A 126 -13.94 0.42 -46.34
CA GLY A 126 -13.32 1.54 -47.04
C GLY A 126 -14.24 2.68 -47.49
N SER A 127 -13.58 3.78 -47.89
CA SER A 127 -13.93 4.72 -48.96
C SER A 127 -12.78 5.73 -49.10
N GLY A 128 -12.06 5.70 -50.23
CA GLY A 128 -11.18 6.81 -50.65
C GLY A 128 -11.99 7.94 -51.32
N PRO A 129 -11.38 8.97 -51.96
CA PRO A 129 -9.96 9.05 -52.34
C PRO A 129 -9.28 10.46 -52.23
N ASN A 130 -7.96 10.43 -52.46
CA ASN A 130 -7.13 11.47 -53.13
C ASN A 130 -6.60 12.70 -52.34
N ARG A 131 -5.30 12.67 -51.97
CA ARG A 131 -4.42 13.86 -52.00
C ARG A 131 -2.94 13.44 -52.22
N PRO A 132 -2.12 14.19 -53.00
CA PRO A 132 -0.78 13.76 -53.46
C PRO A 132 0.33 13.91 -52.40
N PRO A 133 1.53 13.36 -52.63
CA PRO A 133 2.55 13.13 -51.61
C PRO A 133 3.32 14.41 -51.23
N VAL A 134 3.48 14.64 -49.93
CA VAL A 134 4.42 15.64 -49.37
C VAL A 134 5.80 14.98 -49.28
N GLY A 135 6.82 15.67 -49.78
CA GLY A 135 8.18 15.18 -49.98
C GLY A 135 8.96 14.81 -48.71
N PRO A 136 10.20 14.33 -48.87
CA PRO A 136 10.98 13.74 -47.78
C PRO A 136 11.50 14.81 -46.82
N GLY A 137 11.11 14.71 -45.55
CA GLY A 137 11.74 15.43 -44.45
C GLY A 137 13.09 14.81 -44.06
N PRO A 138 14.06 15.61 -43.56
CA PRO A 138 15.43 15.17 -43.28
C PRO A 138 15.53 14.20 -42.08
N PRO A 139 16.63 13.41 -41.97
CA PRO A 139 16.75 12.33 -41.00
C PRO A 139 16.76 12.85 -39.56
N VAL A 140 16.00 12.15 -38.70
CA VAL A 140 16.01 12.31 -37.24
C VAL A 140 17.37 11.84 -36.72
N GLY A 141 18.12 12.74 -36.09
CA GLY A 141 19.37 12.41 -35.40
C GLY A 141 19.09 11.62 -34.12
N ASP A 142 19.87 10.57 -33.90
CA ASP A 142 19.89 9.79 -32.66
C ASP A 142 20.22 10.70 -31.44
N PRO A 143 19.52 10.57 -30.31
CA PRO A 143 19.95 11.23 -29.08
C PRO A 143 21.20 10.54 -28.49
N PRO A 144 22.13 11.30 -27.88
CA PRO A 144 23.38 10.78 -27.36
C PRO A 144 23.15 9.82 -26.17
N ILE A 145 23.87 8.69 -26.19
CA ILE A 145 23.96 7.73 -25.10
C ILE A 145 24.92 8.30 -24.05
N ASP A 146 24.38 8.81 -22.94
CA ASP A 146 25.19 9.18 -21.77
C ASP A 146 25.67 7.91 -21.03
N PRO A 147 26.93 7.88 -20.56
CA PRO A 147 27.51 6.73 -19.87
C PRO A 147 26.90 6.54 -18.46
N PRO A 148 26.81 5.30 -17.96
CA PRO A 148 26.20 5.03 -16.66
C PRO A 148 27.07 5.59 -15.52
N LEU A 149 26.49 6.52 -14.76
CA LEU A 149 27.03 6.91 -13.44
C LEU A 149 26.96 5.71 -12.49
N THR A 150 28.13 5.20 -12.10
CA THR A 150 28.30 4.32 -10.95
C THR A 150 27.88 5.06 -9.68
N LEU A 151 26.74 4.69 -9.11
CA LEU A 151 26.32 5.12 -7.78
C LEU A 151 27.13 4.37 -6.70
N PRO A 152 27.57 5.05 -5.62
CA PRO A 152 28.23 4.41 -4.51
C PRO A 152 27.26 3.48 -3.76
N VAL A 153 27.65 2.22 -3.62
CA VAL A 153 26.90 1.20 -2.86
C VAL A 153 26.92 1.57 -1.38
N GLU A 154 25.80 2.05 -0.87
CA GLU A 154 25.60 2.29 0.55
C GLU A 154 25.48 0.93 1.30
N PRO A 155 26.18 0.74 2.43
CA PRO A 155 26.14 -0.52 3.16
C PRO A 155 24.76 -0.75 3.78
N ARG A 156 24.06 -1.76 3.26
CA ARG A 156 22.75 -2.23 3.72
C ARG A 156 22.76 -2.47 5.25
N PRO A 157 21.86 -1.85 6.04
CA PRO A 157 21.80 -2.08 7.48
C PRO A 157 21.41 -3.54 7.78
N ARG A 158 22.23 -4.24 8.58
CA ARG A 158 22.03 -5.64 8.98
C ARG A 158 20.85 -5.76 9.95
N LYS A 159 19.63 -5.83 9.40
CA LYS A 159 18.36 -5.99 10.13
C LYS A 159 18.22 -7.28 10.98
N HIS A 160 19.20 -8.19 10.94
CA HIS A 160 19.12 -9.49 11.62
C HIS A 160 20.11 -9.66 12.78
N LEU A 161 20.87 -8.62 13.15
CA LEU A 161 21.83 -8.71 14.26
C LEU A 161 21.13 -9.03 15.60
N TRP A 162 19.97 -8.43 15.84
CA TRP A 162 19.18 -8.66 17.05
C TRP A 162 18.65 -10.09 17.14
N LEU A 163 18.23 -10.68 16.01
CA LEU A 163 17.77 -12.07 15.96
C LEU A 163 18.92 -13.04 16.32
N GLY A 164 20.14 -12.76 15.82
CA GLY A 164 21.33 -13.52 16.19
C GLY A 164 21.67 -13.44 17.69
N LEU A 165 21.54 -12.26 18.29
CA LEU A 165 21.76 -12.08 19.73
C LEU A 165 20.70 -12.80 20.57
N LEU A 166 19.44 -12.80 20.13
CA LEU A 166 18.34 -13.50 20.80
C LEU A 166 18.56 -15.01 20.77
N LEU A 167 18.97 -15.55 19.62
CA LEU A 167 19.28 -16.97 19.47
C LEU A 167 20.48 -17.39 20.33
N ALA A 168 21.53 -16.57 20.37
CA ALA A 168 22.70 -16.81 21.22
C ALA A 168 22.34 -16.79 22.71
N GLY A 169 21.49 -15.85 23.13
CA GLY A 169 20.97 -15.81 24.51
C GLY A 169 20.17 -17.06 24.88
N LEU A 170 19.31 -17.54 23.97
CA LEU A 170 18.52 -18.76 24.18
C LEU A 170 19.42 -20.00 24.32
N LEU A 171 20.46 -20.12 23.49
CA LEU A 171 21.43 -21.20 23.56
C LEU A 171 22.21 -21.20 24.88
N LEU A 172 22.62 -20.02 25.36
CA LEU A 172 23.31 -19.88 26.65
C LEU A 172 22.41 -20.26 27.82
N LEU A 173 21.12 -19.88 27.79
CA LEU A 173 20.15 -20.28 28.82
C LEU A 173 19.94 -21.81 28.83
N ALA A 174 19.75 -22.43 27.67
CA ALA A 174 19.58 -23.87 27.55
C ALA A 174 20.81 -24.65 28.05
N ALA A 175 22.03 -24.18 27.72
CA ALA A 175 23.26 -24.76 28.21
C ALA A 175 23.42 -24.60 29.72
N GLY A 176 23.10 -23.43 30.27
CA GLY A 176 23.14 -23.17 31.71
C GLY A 176 22.16 -24.05 32.51
N ILE A 177 20.93 -24.19 32.04
CA ILE A 177 19.92 -25.08 32.65
C ILE A 177 20.40 -26.53 32.61
N THR A 178 20.92 -26.98 31.46
CA THR A 178 21.40 -28.36 31.31
C THR A 178 22.59 -28.64 32.23
N ALA A 179 23.55 -27.70 32.34
CA ALA A 179 24.68 -27.81 33.26
C ALA A 179 24.24 -27.80 34.73
N TYR A 180 23.23 -27.00 35.08
CA TYR A 180 22.65 -26.97 36.43
C TYR A 180 22.04 -28.33 36.81
N PHE A 181 21.23 -28.92 35.93
CA PHE A 181 20.62 -30.24 36.16
C PHE A 181 21.66 -31.38 36.17
N LEU A 182 22.70 -31.31 35.34
CA LEU A 182 23.79 -32.28 35.38
C LEU A 182 24.57 -32.21 36.70
N ARG A 183 24.83 -30.99 37.19
CA ARG A 183 25.53 -30.80 38.48
C ARG A 183 24.72 -31.34 39.65
N ASP A 184 23.41 -31.09 39.68
CA ASP A 184 22.54 -31.56 40.76
C ASP A 184 22.40 -33.09 40.76
N ARG A 185 22.43 -33.72 39.57
CA ARG A 185 22.49 -35.19 39.46
C ARG A 185 23.81 -35.79 39.88
N LEU A 186 24.93 -35.14 39.59
CA LEU A 186 26.27 -35.69 39.84
C LEU A 186 26.77 -35.44 41.27
N TRP A 187 26.14 -34.54 42.01
CA TRP A 187 26.49 -34.24 43.40
C TRP A 187 25.30 -34.44 44.33
N PRO A 188 24.83 -35.70 44.53
CA PRO A 188 23.82 -35.96 45.54
C PRO A 188 24.38 -35.47 46.88
N ARG A 189 23.69 -34.49 47.49
CA ARG A 189 24.08 -33.94 48.79
C ARG A 189 24.15 -35.11 49.76
N SER A 190 25.37 -35.53 50.07
CA SER A 190 25.63 -36.48 51.15
C SER A 190 25.02 -35.86 52.40
N SER A 191 23.89 -36.41 52.81
CA SER A 191 23.19 -36.10 54.05
C SER A 191 24.22 -36.15 55.17
N ARG A 192 24.60 -34.97 55.66
CA ARG A 192 25.40 -34.87 56.88
C ARG A 192 24.56 -35.40 58.05
N PRO A 193 25.18 -36.15 58.97
CA PRO A 193 24.52 -36.73 60.14
C PRO A 193 23.95 -35.66 61.07
#